data_AF-A0A7R9LYQ3-F1
#
_entry.id   AF-A0A7R9LYQ3-F1
#
_cell.length_a   1.000
_cell.length_b   1.000
_cell.length_c   1.000
_cell.angle_alpha   90.00
_cell.angle_beta   90.00
_cell.angle_gamma   90.00
#
_symmetry.space_group_name_H-M   'P 1'
#
loop_
_entity.id
_entity.type
_entity.pdbx_description
1 polymer ?
#
loop_
_entity_poly.entity_id
_entity_poly.type
_entity_poly.pdbx_seq_one_letter_code
_entity_poly.pdbx_strand_id
1 'polypeptide(L)'
;MVNFTVDEIRVMMNKKRNIRNMSVIAHVDHGKSTLTDSLVSKAGIIAASKAGEMRFTDTRKDEQERCITIKSTAISMYFEMKE
;
A
#
# COMPACT_ATOMS: atom_id res chain seq x y z
N MET A 1 2.38 -4.87 -13.34
CA MET A 1 3.02 -5.03 -12.01
C MET A 1 4.26 -4.17 -12.03
N VAL A 2 4.49 -3.40 -10.98
CA VAL A 2 5.66 -2.51 -10.90
C VAL A 2 6.93 -3.35 -10.91
N ASN A 3 7.83 -3.08 -11.86
CA ASN A 3 8.99 -3.92 -12.14
C ASN A 3 10.25 -3.06 -12.02
N PHE A 4 10.65 -2.74 -10.80
CA PHE A 4 11.88 -2.03 -10.51
C PHE A 4 12.99 -3.02 -10.15
N THR A 5 14.19 -2.74 -10.65
CA THR A 5 15.43 -3.39 -10.19
C THR A 5 15.86 -2.81 -8.84
N VAL A 6 16.69 -3.56 -8.10
CA VAL A 6 17.23 -3.11 -6.81
C VAL A 6 18.06 -1.84 -6.97
N ASP A 7 18.78 -1.69 -8.08
CA ASP A 7 19.60 -0.52 -8.36
C ASP A 7 18.74 0.74 -8.59
N GLU A 8 17.64 0.62 -9.35
CA GLU A 8 16.68 1.71 -9.52
C GLU A 8 16.08 2.14 -8.18
N ILE A 9 15.71 1.18 -7.32
CA ILE A 9 15.22 1.47 -5.97
C ILE A 9 16.27 2.25 -5.17
N ARG A 10 17.55 1.83 -5.23
CA ARG A 10 18.63 2.52 -4.51
C ARG A 10 18.84 3.95 -5.00
N VAL A 11 18.76 4.18 -6.31
CA VAL A 11 18.81 5.54 -6.88
C VAL A 11 17.64 6.39 -6.40
N MET A 12 16.43 5.82 -6.34
CA MET A 12 15.24 6.51 -5.82
C MET A 12 15.38 6.86 -4.33
N MET A 13 15.94 5.95 -3.51
CA MET A 13 16.17 6.17 -2.08
C MET A 13 17.12 7.34 -1.77
N ASN A 14 18.01 7.69 -2.70
CA ASN A 14 18.90 8.85 -2.54
C ASN A 14 18.14 10.19 -2.63
N LYS A 15 16.96 10.23 -3.27
CA LYS A 15 16.12 11.43 -3.40
C LYS A 15 15.26 11.66 -2.16
N LYS A 16 15.89 11.87 -1.00
CA LYS A 16 15.22 11.96 0.33
C LYS A 16 14.02 12.93 0.37
N ARG A 17 14.09 14.06 -0.35
CA ARG A 17 13.00 15.05 -0.43
C ARG A 17 11.70 14.50 -1.03
N ASN A 18 11.75 13.38 -1.76
CA ASN A 18 10.60 12.75 -2.40
C ASN A 18 10.00 11.61 -1.57
N ILE A 19 10.67 11.21 -0.48
CA ILE A 19 10.21 10.10 0.37
C ILE A 19 9.15 10.63 1.34
N ARG A 20 8.04 9.90 1.48
CA ARG A 20 6.95 10.18 2.41
C ARG A 20 6.65 8.94 3.24
N ASN A 21 7.11 8.95 4.49
CA ASN A 21 6.75 7.92 5.46
C ASN A 21 5.45 8.36 6.15
N MET A 22 4.38 7.61 5.93
CA MET A 22 3.06 7.90 6.48
C MET A 22 2.36 6.63 6.93
N SER A 23 1.43 6.77 7.87
CA SER A 23 0.57 5.70 8.35
C SER A 23 -0.89 6.09 8.18
N VAL A 24 -1.76 5.13 7.85
CA VAL A 24 -3.20 5.34 7.85
C VAL A 24 -3.76 4.95 9.21
N ILE A 25 -4.39 5.89 9.89
CA ILE A 25 -5.04 5.69 11.19
C ILE A 25 -6.54 5.89 10.98
N ALA A 26 -7.34 4.92 11.42
CA ALA A 26 -8.79 4.99 11.35
C ALA A 26 -9.41 4.14 12.45
N HIS A 27 -10.67 4.41 12.77
CA HIS A 27 -11.49 3.53 13.59
C HIS A 27 -11.77 2.21 12.85
N VAL A 28 -12.16 1.18 13.61
CA VAL A 28 -12.58 -0.10 13.03
C VAL A 28 -13.79 0.15 12.12
N ASP A 29 -13.85 -0.57 11.00
CA ASP A 29 -14.91 -0.45 9.97
C ASP A 29 -15.02 0.90 9.25
N HIS A 30 -14.05 1.80 9.39
CA HIS A 30 -14.01 3.09 8.65
C HIS A 30 -13.31 2.99 7.28
N GLY A 31 -13.25 1.81 6.68
CA GLY A 31 -12.73 1.64 5.32
C GLY A 31 -11.21 1.81 5.16
N LYS A 32 -10.41 1.65 6.24
CA LYS A 32 -8.94 1.73 6.17
C LYS A 32 -8.34 0.75 5.15
N SER A 33 -8.74 -0.53 5.22
CA SER A 33 -8.23 -1.56 4.30
C SER A 33 -8.64 -1.24 2.86
N THR A 34 -9.87 -0.78 2.64
CA THR A 34 -10.38 -0.36 1.32
C THR A 34 -9.60 0.83 0.75
N LEU A 35 -9.34 1.87 1.54
CA LEU A 35 -8.53 3.01 1.13
C LEU A 35 -7.10 2.58 0.78
N THR A 36 -6.51 1.74 1.63
CA THR A 36 -5.13 1.28 1.44
C THR A 36 -5.01 0.44 0.18
N ASP A 37 -5.95 -0.48 -0.07
CA ASP A 37 -5.99 -1.26 -1.31
C ASP A 37 -6.16 -0.39 -2.56
N SER A 38 -6.96 0.68 -2.48
CA SER A 38 -7.13 1.62 -3.58
C SER A 38 -5.81 2.32 -3.93
N LEU A 39 -5.03 2.72 -2.91
CA LEU A 39 -3.70 3.31 -3.09
C LEU A 39 -2.70 2.30 -3.69
N VAL A 40 -2.67 1.07 -3.17
CA VAL A 40 -1.82 -0.02 -3.67
C VAL A 40 -2.14 -0.35 -5.12
N SER A 41 -3.43 -0.33 -5.48
CA SER A 41 -3.87 -0.53 -6.85
C SER A 41 -3.43 0.61 -7.76
N LYS A 42 -3.59 1.86 -7.31
CA LYS A 42 -3.15 3.04 -8.07
C LYS A 42 -1.63 3.03 -8.29
N ALA A 43 -0.86 2.49 -7.35
CA ALA A 43 0.59 2.28 -7.48
C ALA A 43 0.97 1.15 -8.46
N GLY A 44 -0.01 0.43 -9.03
CA GLY A 44 0.23 -0.66 -9.98
C GLY A 44 0.73 -1.97 -9.36
N ILE A 45 0.62 -2.11 -8.04
CA ILE A 45 1.06 -3.28 -7.27
C ILE A 45 0.00 -4.39 -7.35
N ILE A 46 -1.28 -4.03 -7.21
CA ILE A 46 -2.42 -4.96 -7.38
C ILE A 46 -3.34 -4.52 -8.53
N ALA A 47 -4.02 -5.48 -9.15
CA ALA A 47 -5.03 -5.19 -10.16
C ALA A 47 -6.20 -4.40 -9.56
N ALA A 48 -6.72 -3.40 -10.28
CA ALA A 48 -7.85 -2.57 -9.82
C ALA A 48 -9.10 -3.38 -9.50
N SER A 49 -9.35 -4.46 -10.24
CA SER A 49 -10.46 -5.38 -9.99
C SER A 49 -10.34 -6.16 -8.67
N LYS A 50 -9.17 -6.15 -8.02
CA LYS A 50 -8.93 -6.85 -6.74
C LYS A 50 -8.80 -5.88 -5.56
N ALA A 51 -8.89 -4.58 -5.79
CA ALA A 51 -8.77 -3.58 -4.74
C ALA A 51 -10.02 -3.61 -3.83
N GLY A 52 -9.82 -3.67 -2.51
CA GLY A 52 -10.89 -3.68 -1.50
C GLY A 52 -11.37 -5.08 -1.13
N GLU A 53 -11.32 -6.04 -2.05
CA GLU A 53 -11.61 -7.45 -1.78
C GLU A 53 -10.41 -8.20 -1.23
N MET A 54 -9.21 -7.92 -1.77
CA MET A 54 -7.99 -8.62 -1.40
C MET A 54 -7.49 -8.24 0.00
N ARG A 55 -7.77 -7.01 0.46
CA ARG A 55 -7.28 -6.45 1.73
C ARG A 55 -5.80 -6.75 1.89
N PHE A 56 -5.01 -6.29 0.94
CA PHE A 56 -3.63 -6.72 0.74
C PHE A 56 -2.74 -6.54 1.98
N THR A 57 -3.10 -5.60 2.85
CA THR A 57 -2.36 -5.30 4.09
C THR A 57 -2.79 -6.14 5.30
N ASP A 58 -3.95 -6.78 5.24
CA ASP A 58 -4.47 -7.72 6.25
C ASP A 58 -3.91 -9.13 5.92
N THR A 59 -2.67 -9.37 6.32
CA THR A 59 -1.89 -10.56 5.91
C THR A 59 -2.20 -11.81 6.73
N ARG A 60 -2.81 -11.65 7.90
CA ARG A 60 -3.15 -12.78 8.77
C ARG A 60 -4.56 -13.31 8.48
N LYS A 61 -4.76 -14.61 8.67
CA LYS A 61 -6.08 -15.25 8.48
C LYS A 61 -7.16 -14.64 9.37
N ASP A 62 -6.84 -14.37 10.63
CA ASP A 62 -7.77 -13.78 11.59
C ASP A 62 -8.15 -12.34 11.26
N GLU A 63 -7.27 -11.59 10.58
CA GLU A 63 -7.56 -10.25 10.07
C GLU A 63 -8.57 -10.29 8.91
N GLN A 64 -8.38 -11.24 7.98
CA GLN A 64 -9.26 -11.43 6.82
C GLN A 64 -10.64 -11.93 7.23
N GLU A 65 -10.70 -12.96 8.08
CA GLU A 65 -11.95 -13.54 8.58
C GLU A 65 -12.79 -12.52 9.35
N ARG A 66 -12.15 -11.72 10.20
CA ARG A 66 -12.83 -10.73 11.05
C ARG A 66 -12.98 -9.37 10.40
N CYS A 67 -12.43 -9.20 9.20
CA CYS A 67 -12.47 -7.95 8.46
C CYS A 67 -11.84 -6.75 9.20
N ILE A 68 -10.81 -6.98 10.03
CA ILE A 68 -10.12 -5.95 10.83
C ILE A 68 -8.61 -5.99 10.63
N THR A 69 -7.93 -4.86 10.80
CA THR A 69 -6.46 -4.80 10.82
C THR A 69 -5.95 -4.93 12.25
N ILE A 70 -5.09 -5.92 12.52
CA ILE A 70 -4.51 -6.18 13.84
C ILE A 70 -3.03 -5.79 13.88
N LYS A 71 -2.29 -6.03 12.80
CA LYS A 71 -0.86 -5.71 12.65
C LYS A 71 -0.62 -4.72 11.52
N SER A 72 0.47 -3.96 11.67
CA SER A 72 0.93 -3.05 10.64
C SER A 72 1.72 -3.81 9.57
N THR A 73 1.34 -3.63 8.32
CA THR A 73 2.07 -4.13 7.14
C THR A 73 2.62 -2.93 6.37
N ALA A 74 3.95 -2.89 6.17
CA ALA A 74 4.58 -1.81 5.42
C ALA A 74 4.48 -2.08 3.91
N ILE A 75 4.12 -1.04 3.16
CA ILE A 75 4.08 -1.05 1.70
C ILE A 75 4.89 0.13 1.16
N SER A 76 5.57 -0.07 0.04
CA SER A 76 6.25 1.00 -0.69
C SER A 76 5.50 1.27 -1.99
N MET A 77 5.17 2.53 -2.24
CA MET A 77 4.46 2.97 -3.44
C MET A 77 5.30 4.03 -4.16
N TYR A 78 5.32 3.95 -5.49
CA TYR A 78 6.01 4.92 -6.34
C TYR A 78 5.00 5.62 -7.24
N PHE A 79 5.12 6.95 -7.33
CA PHE A 79 4.28 7.78 -8.18
C PHE A 79 5.15 8.84 -8.85
N GLU A 80 4.95 9.02 -10.15
CA GLU A 80 5.47 10.17 -10.89
C GLU A 80 4.46 11.30 -10.81
N MET A 81 4.85 12.40 -10.19
CA MET A 81 4.07 13.62 -10.18
C MET A 81 4.52 14.47 -11.37
N LYS A 82 3.58 14.80 -12.27
CA LYS A 82 3.79 15.89 -13.21
C LYS A 82 3.63 17.19 -12.43
N GLU A 83 4.60 18.10 -12.56
CA GLU A 83 4.43 19.48 -12.09
C GLU A 83 3.24 20.17 -12.79
#